data_AF-A0A369WB97-F1
#
_entry.id   AF-A0A369WB97-F1
#
_cell.length_a   1.000
_cell.length_b   1.000
_cell.length_c   1.000
_cell.angle_alpha   90.00
_cell.angle_beta   90.00
_cell.angle_gamma   90.00
#
_symmetry.space_group_name_H-M   'P 1'
#
loop_
_entity.id
_entity.type
_entity.pdbx_description
1 polymer ?
#
loop_
_entity_poly.entity_id
_entity_poly.type
_entity_poly.pdbx_seq_one_letter_code
_entity_poly.pdbx_strand_id
1 'polypeptide(L)'
;MKTLSKLIPALILVAACSASLSAADLSEERARTATDLMTDQLQLSDEQAEQVYRLHKEMFADLSELQGEQRSNRLSQLRALRGLGKELDTSMQQVLDETQYQTWSEQAKQRREKMREYLSKQKTQ
;
A
#
# COMPACT_ATOMS: atom_id res chain seq x y z
N MET A 1 18.61 12.51 37.28
CA MET A 1 19.03 11.16 36.82
C MET A 1 17.81 10.25 36.85
N LYS A 2 17.47 9.65 35.69
CA LYS A 2 16.99 8.26 35.49
C LYS A 2 15.87 7.75 36.42
N THR A 3 14.59 7.70 36.00
CA THR A 3 13.88 6.71 35.15
C THR A 3 12.90 5.85 35.97
N LEU A 4 11.84 5.39 35.30
CA LEU A 4 10.96 4.23 35.54
C LEU A 4 9.65 4.41 36.34
N SER A 5 8.54 4.44 35.62
CA SER A 5 7.52 3.36 35.56
C SER A 5 6.33 3.86 34.73
N LYS A 6 6.20 3.47 33.46
CA LYS A 6 5.35 2.35 32.98
C LYS A 6 3.98 2.31 33.67
N LEU A 7 2.95 2.74 32.93
CA LEU A 7 1.63 2.10 32.79
C LEU A 7 0.74 3.02 31.93
N ILE A 8 0.65 2.73 30.63
CA ILE A 8 -0.50 3.18 29.82
C ILE A 8 -0.95 1.97 29.00
N PRO A 9 -2.04 1.31 29.40
CA PRO A 9 -2.86 0.60 28.45
C PRO A 9 -4.31 1.08 28.56
N ALA A 10 -4.74 1.83 27.56
CA ALA A 10 -6.14 1.92 27.15
C ALA A 10 -6.06 2.22 25.65
N LEU A 11 -5.79 1.24 24.79
CA LEU A 11 -6.82 0.37 24.21
C LEU A 11 -8.13 1.15 24.03
N ILE A 12 -8.12 2.08 23.08
CA ILE A 12 -9.35 2.66 22.56
C ILE A 12 -10.07 1.53 21.83
N LEU A 13 -11.09 1.01 22.51
CA LEU A 13 -12.12 0.13 22.00
C LEU A 13 -12.86 0.89 20.89
N VAL A 14 -12.43 0.73 19.64
CA VAL A 14 -13.21 1.21 18.50
C VAL A 14 -14.47 0.36 18.43
N ALA A 15 -15.60 1.00 18.71
CA ALA A 15 -16.92 0.43 18.58
C ALA A 15 -17.10 -0.16 17.18
N ALA A 16 -17.49 -1.44 17.13
CA ALA A 16 -17.84 -2.13 15.91
C ALA A 16 -19.08 -1.49 15.27
N CYS A 17 -18.87 -0.56 14.34
CA CYS A 17 -19.84 -0.33 13.29
C CYS A 17 -19.72 -1.50 12.31
N SER A 18 -20.68 -2.42 12.36
CA SER A 18 -20.85 -3.49 11.37
C SER A 18 -21.41 -2.94 10.05
N ALA A 19 -20.77 -1.92 9.49
CA ALA A 19 -20.95 -1.58 8.09
C ALA A 19 -20.04 -2.53 7.30
N SER A 20 -20.64 -3.45 6.54
CA SER A 20 -19.91 -4.23 5.54
C SER A 20 -19.42 -3.25 4.47
N LEU A 21 -18.22 -2.72 4.64
CA LEU A 21 -17.55 -1.89 3.63
C LEU A 21 -17.42 -2.72 2.35
N SER A 22 -17.85 -2.15 1.24
CA SER A 22 -17.69 -2.79 -0.05
C SER A 22 -16.21 -2.82 -0.45
N ALA A 23 -15.84 -3.66 -1.41
CA ALA A 23 -14.48 -3.64 -1.98
C ALA A 23 -14.13 -2.25 -2.57
N ALA A 24 -15.12 -1.52 -3.08
CA ALA A 24 -14.95 -0.16 -3.57
C ALA A 24 -14.61 0.82 -2.44
N ASP A 25 -15.34 0.77 -1.31
CA ASP A 25 -15.07 1.65 -0.16
C ASP A 25 -13.68 1.39 0.44
N LEU A 26 -13.29 0.11 0.54
CA LEU A 26 -11.96 -0.28 1.01
C LEU A 26 -10.85 0.16 0.05
N SER A 27 -11.08 0.09 -1.25
CA SER A 27 -10.13 0.60 -2.25
C SER A 27 -9.94 2.11 -2.11
N GLU A 28 -11.03 2.86 -1.94
CA GLU A 28 -10.97 4.31 -1.75
C GLU A 28 -10.21 4.72 -0.50
N GLU A 29 -10.49 4.11 0.65
CA GLU A 29 -9.80 4.43 1.90
C GLU A 29 -8.31 4.12 1.82
N ARG A 30 -7.95 2.95 1.26
CA ARG A 30 -6.55 2.57 1.05
C ARG A 30 -5.85 3.51 0.08
N ALA A 31 -6.52 3.92 -0.99
CA ALA A 31 -5.98 4.86 -1.96
C ALA A 31 -5.71 6.22 -1.33
N ARG A 32 -6.65 6.77 -0.56
CA ARG A 32 -6.45 8.03 0.18
C ARG A 32 -5.25 7.92 1.12
N THR A 33 -5.23 6.89 1.96
CA THR A 33 -4.15 6.68 2.93
C THR A 33 -2.78 6.59 2.26
N ALA A 34 -2.70 5.86 1.14
CA ALA A 34 -1.45 5.70 0.39
C ALA A 34 -1.03 7.01 -0.28
N THR A 35 -1.98 7.78 -0.81
CA THR A 35 -1.73 9.10 -1.39
C THR A 35 -1.28 10.10 -0.34
N ASP A 36 -1.96 10.21 0.80
CA ASP A 36 -1.60 11.14 1.88
C ASP A 36 -0.16 10.91 2.34
N LEU A 37 0.20 9.63 2.53
CA LEU A 37 1.57 9.24 2.87
C LEU A 37 2.58 9.63 1.79
N MET A 38 2.22 9.49 0.51
CA MET A 38 3.09 9.90 -0.60
C MET A 38 3.19 11.42 -0.72
N THR A 39 2.12 12.16 -0.47
CA THR A 39 2.13 13.63 -0.41
C THR A 39 3.11 14.10 0.64
N ASP A 40 3.08 13.54 1.85
CA ASP A 40 4.02 13.89 2.91
C ASP A 40 5.47 13.55 2.55
N GLN A 41 5.70 12.39 1.94
CA GLN A 41 7.06 11.89 1.67
C GLN A 41 7.71 12.51 0.44
N LEU A 42 6.92 12.83 -0.58
CA LEU A 42 7.38 13.26 -1.89
C LEU A 42 7.03 14.72 -2.18
N GLN A 43 6.28 15.37 -1.29
CA GLN A 43 5.80 16.75 -1.46
C GLN A 43 5.06 16.91 -2.79
N LEU A 44 4.07 16.04 -3.01
CA LEU A 44 3.26 16.04 -4.24
C LEU A 44 2.52 17.37 -4.40
N SER A 45 2.40 17.87 -5.64
CA SER A 45 1.43 18.93 -5.95
C SER A 45 0.00 18.39 -5.83
N ASP A 46 -0.99 19.28 -5.76
CA ASP A 46 -2.40 18.89 -5.71
C ASP A 46 -2.78 18.05 -6.95
N GLU A 47 -2.29 18.43 -8.14
CA GLU A 47 -2.52 17.69 -9.38
C GLU A 47 -1.85 16.31 -9.37
N GLN A 48 -0.64 16.22 -8.83
CA GLN A 48 0.06 14.94 -8.69
C GLN A 48 -0.64 14.04 -7.68
N ALA A 49 -1.09 14.58 -6.55
CA ALA A 49 -1.82 13.85 -5.52
C ALA A 49 -3.14 13.28 -6.07
N GLU A 50 -3.88 14.05 -6.88
CA GLU A 50 -5.10 13.58 -7.52
C GLU A 50 -4.83 12.42 -8.50
N GLN A 51 -3.76 12.52 -9.29
CA GLN A 51 -3.33 11.46 -10.22
C GLN A 51 -2.90 10.20 -9.46
N VAL A 52 -2.07 10.34 -8.43
CA VAL A 52 -1.61 9.25 -7.57
C VAL A 52 -2.78 8.55 -6.88
N TYR A 53 -3.77 9.32 -6.39
CA TYR A 53 -4.99 8.76 -5.82
C TYR A 53 -5.75 7.87 -6.79
N ARG A 54 -5.94 8.33 -8.04
CA ARG A 54 -6.61 7.52 -9.07
C ARG A 54 -5.85 6.23 -9.35
N LEU A 55 -4.53 6.31 -9.52
CA LEU A 55 -3.68 5.14 -9.76
C LEU A 55 -3.75 4.12 -8.61
N HIS A 56 -3.73 4.58 -7.36
CA HIS A 56 -3.87 3.68 -6.21
C HIS A 56 -5.27 3.08 -6.10
N LYS A 57 -6.31 3.85 -6.39
CA LYS A 57 -7.70 3.36 -6.35
C LYS A 57 -7.91 2.23 -7.37
N GLU A 58 -7.41 2.42 -8.58
CA GLU A 58 -7.45 1.38 -9.63
C GLU A 58 -6.67 0.14 -9.20
N MET A 59 -5.41 0.32 -8.79
CA MET A 59 -4.57 -0.78 -8.31
C MET A 59 -5.22 -1.56 -7.15
N PHE A 60 -5.83 -0.90 -6.17
CA PHE A 60 -6.48 -1.58 -5.05
C PHE A 60 -7.80 -2.27 -5.43
N ALA A 61 -8.50 -1.76 -6.44
CA ALA A 61 -9.65 -2.45 -7.02
C ALA A 61 -9.19 -3.76 -7.69
N ASP A 62 -8.18 -3.69 -8.56
CA ASP A 62 -7.63 -4.86 -9.26
C ASP A 62 -7.06 -5.90 -8.29
N LEU A 63 -6.37 -5.44 -7.24
CA LEU A 63 -5.88 -6.32 -6.18
C LEU A 63 -7.02 -7.03 -5.45
N SER A 64 -8.14 -6.36 -5.24
CA SER A 64 -9.31 -6.96 -4.57
C SER A 64 -9.99 -7.98 -5.47
N GLU A 65 -10.08 -7.70 -6.77
CA GLU A 65 -10.60 -8.66 -7.77
C GLU A 65 -9.71 -9.90 -7.85
N LEU A 66 -8.39 -9.73 -7.95
CA LEU A 66 -7.43 -10.86 -7.95
C LEU A 66 -7.52 -11.73 -6.69
N GLN A 67 -7.85 -11.15 -5.53
CA GLN A 67 -8.05 -11.91 -4.29
C GLN A 67 -9.41 -12.61 -4.25
N GLY A 68 -10.43 -12.05 -4.91
CA GLY A 68 -11.75 -12.65 -5.05
C GLY A 68 -11.78 -13.86 -6.00
N GLU A 69 -10.81 -13.98 -6.92
CA GLU A 69 -10.66 -15.12 -7.82
C GLU A 69 -10.22 -16.40 -7.08
N GLN A 70 -11.17 -17.10 -6.48
CA GLN A 70 -10.96 -18.34 -5.71
C GLN A 70 -10.34 -19.52 -6.50
N ARG A 71 -10.17 -19.43 -7.83
CA ARG A 71 -9.76 -20.56 -8.69
C ARG A 71 -8.46 -20.39 -9.47
N SER A 72 -7.75 -19.27 -9.34
CA SER A 72 -6.48 -19.09 -10.05
C SER A 72 -5.36 -19.86 -9.36
N ASN A 73 -4.56 -20.63 -10.09
CA ASN A 73 -3.36 -21.25 -9.52
C ASN A 73 -2.37 -20.18 -9.01
N ARG A 74 -1.58 -20.50 -7.98
CA ARG A 74 -0.66 -19.56 -7.31
C ARG A 74 0.31 -18.87 -8.28
N LEU A 75 0.71 -19.54 -9.36
CA LEU A 75 1.63 -18.99 -10.35
C LEU A 75 0.97 -17.89 -11.19
N SER A 76 -0.29 -18.08 -11.58
CA SER A 76 -1.08 -17.08 -12.30
C SER A 76 -1.30 -15.84 -11.43
N GLN A 77 -1.65 -16.00 -10.16
CA GLN A 77 -1.75 -14.86 -9.22
C GLN A 77 -0.44 -14.10 -9.12
N LEU A 78 0.69 -14.80 -8.99
CA LEU A 78 2.00 -14.16 -8.93
C LEU A 78 2.35 -13.39 -10.20
N ARG A 79 1.95 -13.88 -11.38
CA ARG A 79 2.12 -13.13 -12.64
C ARG A 79 1.24 -11.89 -12.67
N ALA A 80 -0.03 -12.01 -12.27
CA ALA A 80 -0.95 -10.87 -12.23
C ALA A 80 -0.46 -9.78 -11.28
N LEU A 81 -0.04 -10.13 -10.07
CA LEU A 81 0.54 -9.19 -9.10
C LEU A 81 1.80 -8.50 -9.64
N ARG A 82 2.64 -9.22 -10.40
CA ARG A 82 3.80 -8.62 -11.07
C ARG A 82 3.40 -7.67 -12.20
N GLY A 83 2.31 -7.97 -12.91
CA GLY A 83 1.72 -7.10 -13.93
C GLY A 83 1.30 -5.77 -13.33
N LEU A 84 0.43 -5.81 -12.33
CA LEU A 84 -0.04 -4.62 -11.60
C LEU A 84 1.12 -3.78 -11.06
N GLY A 85 2.16 -4.43 -10.50
CA GLY A 85 3.34 -3.72 -10.02
C GLY A 85 4.11 -2.97 -11.11
N LYS A 86 4.19 -3.52 -12.34
CA LYS A 86 4.83 -2.85 -13.48
C LYS A 86 3.98 -1.72 -14.06
N GLU A 87 2.67 -1.91 -14.10
CA GLU A 87 1.72 -0.89 -14.56
C GLU A 87 1.73 0.32 -13.63
N LEU A 88 1.74 0.09 -12.31
CA LEU A 88 1.91 1.15 -11.33
C LEU A 88 3.24 1.89 -11.50
N ASP A 89 4.36 1.17 -11.64
CA ASP A 89 5.70 1.75 -11.83
C ASP A 89 5.75 2.66 -13.06
N THR A 90 5.23 2.17 -14.19
CA THR A 90 5.16 2.92 -15.45
C THR A 90 4.30 4.18 -15.30
N SER A 91 3.15 4.06 -14.62
CA SER A 91 2.23 5.17 -14.42
C SER A 91 2.81 6.21 -13.46
N MET A 92 3.45 5.79 -12.38
CA MET A 92 4.12 6.68 -11.42
C MET A 92 5.25 7.48 -12.08
N GLN A 93 6.01 6.88 -13.01
CA GLN A 93 7.05 7.59 -13.74
C GLN A 93 6.51 8.74 -14.62
N GLN A 94 5.24 8.67 -15.03
CA GLN A 94 4.60 9.73 -15.84
C GLN A 94 4.03 10.87 -14.99
N VAL A 95 3.68 10.59 -13.73
CA VAL A 95 3.03 11.53 -12.80
C VAL A 95 4.06 12.28 -11.93
N LEU A 96 5.07 11.54 -11.47
CA LEU A 96 6.11 12.06 -10.58
C LEU A 96 7.23 12.71 -11.38
N ASP A 97 7.84 13.75 -10.82
CA ASP A 97 9.12 14.23 -11.35
C ASP A 97 10.25 13.23 -11.06
N GLU A 98 11.41 13.46 -11.66
CA GLU A 98 12.55 12.55 -11.55
C GLU A 98 13.00 12.32 -10.09
N THR A 99 12.99 13.37 -9.26
CA THR A 99 13.45 13.29 -7.86
C THR A 99 12.43 12.54 -7.00
N GLN A 100 11.16 12.85 -7.19
CA GLN A 100 10.04 12.17 -6.54
C GLN A 100 9.99 10.69 -6.92
N TYR A 101 10.17 10.37 -8.21
CA TYR A 101 10.18 9.00 -8.71
C TYR A 101 11.36 8.19 -8.15
N GLN A 102 12.57 8.76 -8.13
CA GLN A 102 13.73 8.09 -7.53
C GLN A 102 13.49 7.77 -6.06
N THR A 103 12.93 8.73 -5.31
CA THR A 103 12.60 8.54 -3.89
C THR A 103 11.56 7.44 -3.71
N TRP A 104 10.47 7.49 -4.47
CA TRP A 104 9.41 6.48 -4.44
C TRP A 104 9.94 5.08 -4.79
N SER A 105 10.79 4.97 -5.83
CA SER A 105 11.34 3.70 -6.30
C SER A 105 12.26 3.05 -5.26
N GLU A 106 13.11 3.85 -4.60
CA GLU A 106 13.98 3.37 -3.53
C GLU A 106 13.15 2.92 -2.31
N GLN A 107 12.14 3.68 -1.91
CA GLN A 107 11.22 3.25 -0.86
C GLN A 107 10.46 1.97 -1.24
N ALA A 108 10.03 1.83 -2.49
CA ALA A 108 9.38 0.61 -2.99
C ALA A 108 10.31 -0.60 -2.91
N LYS A 109 11.59 -0.42 -3.25
CA LYS A 109 12.63 -1.43 -3.10
C LYS A 109 12.82 -1.84 -1.63
N GLN A 110 12.93 -0.88 -0.72
CA GLN A 110 13.06 -1.14 0.71
C GLN A 110 11.85 -1.89 1.28
N ARG A 111 10.62 -1.53 0.86
CA ARG A 111 9.40 -2.27 1.23
C ARG A 111 9.46 -3.72 0.75
N ARG A 112 9.91 -3.96 -0.49
CA ARG A 112 10.08 -5.33 -1.04
C ARG A 112 11.13 -6.13 -0.26
N GLU A 113 12.24 -5.51 0.12
CA GLU A 113 13.30 -6.16 0.90
C GLU A 113 12.82 -6.54 2.31
N LYS A 114 12.16 -5.61 3.01
CA LYS A 114 11.55 -5.88 4.32
C LYS A 114 10.51 -7.00 4.24
N MET A 115 9.69 -7.02 3.19
CA MET A 115 8.73 -8.10 2.96
C MET A 115 9.43 -9.45 2.74
N ARG A 116 10.51 -9.48 1.93
CA ARG A 116 11.30 -10.69 1.70
C ARG A 116 11.90 -11.20 3.00
N GLU A 117 12.47 -10.32 3.82
CA GLU A 117 13.05 -10.66 5.12
C GLU A 117 11.99 -11.25 6.05
N TYR A 118 10.83 -10.60 6.16
CA TYR A 118 9.70 -11.09 6.94
C TYR A 118 9.26 -12.50 6.53
N LEU A 119 9.08 -12.73 5.22
CA LEU A 119 8.69 -14.04 4.69
C LEU A 119 9.78 -15.10 4.88
N SER A 120 11.06 -14.74 4.81
CA SER A 120 12.15 -15.69 5.11
C SER A 120 12.16 -16.11 6.57
N LYS A 121 11.94 -15.18 7.51
CA LYS A 121 11.87 -15.47 8.95
C LYS A 121 10.72 -16.41 9.29
N GLN A 122 9.56 -16.23 8.64
CA GLN A 122 8.40 -17.12 8.83
C GLN A 122 8.59 -18.54 8.31
N LYS A 123 9.48 -18.76 7.32
CA LYS A 123 9.75 -20.10 6.79
C LYS A 123 10.73 -20.92 7.64
N THR A 124 11.47 -20.26 8.53
CA THR A 124 12.49 -20.88 9.38
C THR A 124 11.97 -21.20 10.79
N GLN A 125 10.79 -20.67 11.16
CA GLN A 125 10.02 -21.08 12.34
C GLN A 125 9.01 -22.16 11.97
#